data_AF-A0A5A9E3T8-F1
#
_entry.id   AF-A0A5A9E3T8-F1
#
_cell.length_a   1.000
_cell.length_b   1.000
_cell.length_c   1.000
_cell.angle_alpha   90.00
_cell.angle_beta   90.00
_cell.angle_gamma   90.00
#
_symmetry.space_group_name_H-M   'P 1'
#
loop_
_entity.id
_entity.type
_entity.pdbx_description
1 polymer ?
#
loop_
_entity_poly.entity_id
_entity_poly.type
_entity_poly.pdbx_seq_one_letter_code
_entity_poly.pdbx_strand_id
1 'polypeptide(L)'
;MKYKKEKGDFPTFSLEVSVKAELIEKLQEAPYKEVKSTLEKSLENEIEKVYNIGLDKQVDLLNVGEKWYRYHPPKFRKLEEQPSFYLTGNSLDKVKVKVDITHFNAYRYDHKSLE
;
A
#
# COMPACT_ATOMS: atom_id res chain seq x y z
N MET A 1 6.23 -3.16 4.51
CA MET A 1 7.04 -2.11 3.85
C MET A 1 8.45 -2.62 3.69
N LYS A 2 8.95 -2.62 2.45
CA LYS A 2 10.31 -3.04 2.11
C LYS A 2 10.99 -1.86 1.42
N TYR A 3 12.21 -1.55 1.82
CA TYR A 3 13.04 -0.56 1.14
C TYR A 3 13.92 -1.29 0.12
N LYS A 4 14.05 -0.74 -1.09
CA LYS A 4 14.98 -1.31 -2.08
C LYS A 4 16.42 -1.05 -1.60
N LYS A 5 17.33 -2.00 -1.90
CA LYS A 5 18.78 -1.72 -1.80
C LYS A 5 19.10 -0.56 -2.74
N GLU A 6 19.74 0.44 -2.14
CA GLU A 6 20.03 1.80 -2.58
C GLU A 6 19.98 2.10 -4.09
N LYS A 7 19.14 3.07 -4.45
CA LYS A 7 19.28 3.91 -5.65
C LYS A 7 18.97 5.37 -5.27
N GLY A 8 19.95 6.09 -4.74
CA GLY A 8 19.88 7.55 -4.55
C GLY A 8 19.83 8.03 -3.09
N ASP A 9 19.73 9.36 -2.96
CA ASP A 9 19.77 10.08 -1.67
C ASP A 9 18.41 10.19 -0.98
N PHE A 10 17.31 9.95 -1.71
CA PHE A 10 15.94 10.00 -1.18
C PHE A 10 15.38 8.60 -0.88
N PRO A 11 14.47 8.46 0.11
CA PRO A 11 13.87 7.17 0.43
C PRO A 11 13.07 6.63 -0.76
N THR A 12 13.25 5.35 -1.06
CA THR A 12 12.40 4.61 -2.01
C THR A 12 11.90 3.32 -1.37
N PHE A 13 10.60 3.09 -1.41
CA PHE A 13 9.96 1.99 -0.71
C PHE A 13 8.81 1.35 -1.50
N SER A 14 8.53 0.09 -1.18
CA SER A 14 7.34 -0.61 -1.62
C SER A 14 6.48 -1.02 -0.42
N LEU A 15 5.17 -0.94 -0.61
CA LEU A 15 4.16 -1.35 0.36
C LEU A 15 3.59 -2.71 -0.03
N GLU A 16 3.53 -3.60 0.94
CA GLU A 16 2.82 -4.87 0.84
C GLU A 16 1.82 -4.88 2.00
N VAL A 17 0.54 -4.93 1.67
CA VAL A 17 -0.56 -4.84 2.63
C VAL A 17 -1.41 -6.11 2.52
N SER A 18 -1.59 -6.82 3.62
CA SER A 18 -2.47 -7.98 3.70
C SER A 18 -3.75 -7.57 4.40
N VAL A 19 -4.89 -7.82 3.76
CA VAL A 19 -6.22 -7.43 4.25
C VAL A 19 -7.08 -8.67 4.38
N LYS A 20 -7.70 -8.85 5.54
CA LYS A 20 -8.81 -9.80 5.71
C LYS A 20 -10.11 -9.05 5.48
N ALA A 21 -11.00 -9.66 4.71
CA ALA A 21 -12.28 -9.06 4.35
C ALA A 21 -13.42 -10.06 4.57
N GLU A 22 -14.63 -9.51 4.73
CA GLU A 22 -15.86 -10.26 4.82
C GLU A 22 -16.82 -9.76 3.74
N LEU A 23 -17.44 -10.68 3.00
CA LEU A 23 -18.47 -10.35 2.04
C LEU A 23 -19.80 -10.19 2.76
N ILE A 24 -20.28 -8.96 2.83
CA ILE A 24 -21.54 -8.62 3.50
C ILE A 24 -22.74 -9.03 2.63
N GLU A 25 -22.80 -8.49 1.41
CA GLU A 25 -23.93 -8.67 0.48
C GLU A 25 -23.44 -8.83 -0.96
N LYS A 26 -24.24 -9.53 -1.77
CA LYS A 26 -24.03 -9.70 -3.21
C LYS A 26 -25.12 -9.01 -4.01
N LEU A 27 -24.82 -7.82 -4.53
CA LEU A 27 -25.74 -7.05 -5.38
C LEU A 27 -25.87 -7.64 -6.79
N GLN A 28 -24.83 -8.33 -7.28
CA GLN A 28 -24.82 -9.01 -8.56
C GLN A 28 -23.90 -10.25 -8.53
N GLU A 29 -24.16 -11.18 -9.45
CA GLU A 29 -23.27 -12.32 -9.70
C GLU A 29 -21.93 -11.86 -10.29
N ALA A 30 -20.83 -12.23 -9.63
CA ALA A 30 -19.46 -11.98 -10.09
C ALA A 30 -18.55 -13.13 -9.63
N PRO A 31 -17.59 -13.59 -10.46
CA PRO A 31 -16.61 -14.59 -10.05
C PRO A 31 -15.75 -14.11 -8.87
N TYR A 32 -15.34 -15.02 -7.99
CA TYR A 32 -14.49 -14.69 -6.83
C TYR A 32 -13.22 -13.93 -7.23
N LYS A 33 -12.54 -14.40 -8.27
CA LYS A 33 -11.28 -13.79 -8.76
C LYS A 33 -11.48 -12.34 -9.17
N GLU A 34 -12.63 -12.00 -9.74
CA GLU A 34 -12.97 -10.64 -10.14
C GLU A 34 -13.27 -9.76 -8.92
N VAL A 35 -14.06 -10.25 -7.97
CA VAL A 35 -14.34 -9.52 -6.71
C VAL A 35 -13.04 -9.24 -5.96
N LYS A 36 -12.20 -10.27 -5.82
CA LYS A 36 -10.91 -10.16 -5.14
C LYS A 36 -9.97 -9.18 -5.84
N SER A 37 -9.76 -9.32 -7.15
CA SER A 37 -8.84 -8.45 -7.88
C SER A 37 -9.32 -7.00 -7.93
N THR A 38 -10.63 -6.78 -8.02
CA THR A 38 -11.23 -5.44 -7.96
C THR A 38 -11.02 -4.81 -6.59
N LEU A 39 -11.21 -5.56 -5.50
CA LEU A 39 -10.98 -5.07 -4.15
C LEU A 39 -9.49 -4.78 -3.90
N GLU A 40 -8.59 -5.67 -4.32
CA GLU A 40 -7.14 -5.44 -4.28
C GLU A 40 -6.76 -4.15 -5.01
N LYS A 41 -7.24 -3.97 -6.25
CA LYS A 41 -6.93 -2.78 -7.05
C LYS A 41 -7.51 -1.51 -6.47
N SER A 42 -8.74 -1.56 -5.94
CA SER A 42 -9.37 -0.41 -5.29
C SER A 42 -8.57 0.05 -4.06
N LEU A 43 -8.09 -0.90 -3.25
CA LEU A 43 -7.28 -0.59 -2.06
C LEU A 43 -5.88 -0.09 -2.45
N GLU A 44 -5.27 -0.63 -3.51
CA GLU A 44 -4.01 -0.10 -4.05
C GLU A 44 -4.16 1.37 -4.43
N ASN A 45 -5.20 1.70 -5.21
CA ASN A 45 -5.47 3.06 -5.66
C ASN A 45 -5.73 4.01 -4.48
N GLU A 46 -6.47 3.57 -3.45
CA GLU A 46 -6.75 4.42 -2.28
C GLU A 46 -5.48 4.67 -1.45
N ILE A 47 -4.61 3.68 -1.30
CA ILE A 47 -3.30 3.86 -0.63
C ILE A 47 -2.42 4.85 -1.41
N GLU A 48 -2.36 4.73 -2.75
CA GLU A 48 -1.63 5.67 -3.60
C GLU A 48 -2.21 7.09 -3.51
N LYS A 49 -3.53 7.22 -3.42
CA LYS A 49 -4.20 8.51 -3.23
C LYS A 49 -3.85 9.13 -1.87
N VAL A 50 -3.88 8.36 -0.79
CA VAL A 50 -3.44 8.83 0.54
C VAL A 50 -1.99 9.30 0.49
N TYR A 51 -1.12 8.56 -0.19
CA TYR A 51 0.27 8.97 -0.39
C TYR A 51 0.38 10.32 -1.12
N ASN A 52 -0.33 10.49 -2.23
CA ASN A 52 -0.33 11.74 -2.99
C ASN A 52 -0.88 12.92 -2.18
N ILE A 53 -1.93 12.72 -1.38
CA ILE A 53 -2.43 13.75 -0.44
C ILE A 53 -1.34 14.14 0.57
N GLY A 54 -0.56 13.16 1.05
CA GLY A 54 0.59 13.42 1.93
C GLY A 54 1.68 14.23 1.22
N LEU A 55 2.00 13.92 -0.04
CA LEU A 55 2.95 14.69 -0.84
C LEU A 55 2.50 16.13 -1.03
N ASP A 56 1.24 16.36 -1.43
CA ASP A 56 0.68 17.70 -1.66
C ASP A 56 0.72 18.56 -0.39
N LYS A 57 0.52 17.93 0.77
CA LYS A 57 0.54 18.59 2.08
C LYS A 57 1.91 18.61 2.74
N GLN A 58 2.93 17.99 2.14
CA GLN A 58 4.26 17.79 2.73
C GLN A 58 4.20 17.09 4.11
N VAL A 59 3.35 16.06 4.23
CA VAL A 59 3.17 15.25 5.44
C VAL A 59 3.37 13.77 5.13
N ASP A 60 4.18 13.09 5.95
CA ASP A 60 4.37 11.64 5.87
C ASP A 60 3.20 10.88 6.52
N LEU A 61 2.09 10.78 5.80
CA LEU A 61 0.87 10.10 6.27
C LEU A 61 1.05 8.58 6.46
N LEU A 62 2.03 7.98 5.80
CA LEU A 62 2.29 6.54 5.86
C LEU A 62 3.40 6.17 6.86
N ASN A 63 3.95 7.17 7.56
CA ASN A 63 5.01 7.05 8.55
C ASN A 63 6.22 6.24 8.03
N VAL A 64 6.63 6.51 6.79
CA VAL A 64 7.76 5.85 6.13
C VAL A 64 9.11 6.42 6.58
N GLY A 65 9.13 7.67 7.05
CA GLY A 65 10.33 8.31 7.58
C GLY A 65 10.88 7.59 8.80
N GLU A 66 10.02 7.14 9.71
CA GLU A 66 10.42 6.43 10.93
C GLU A 66 11.22 5.15 10.63
N LYS A 67 10.76 4.35 9.66
CA LYS A 67 11.49 3.13 9.27
C LYS A 67 12.77 3.49 8.51
N TRP A 68 12.73 4.50 7.64
CA TRP A 68 13.93 4.95 6.94
C TRP A 68 15.01 5.44 7.91
N TYR A 69 14.63 6.21 8.91
CA TYR A 69 15.52 6.64 10.01
C TYR A 69 16.17 5.45 10.71
N ARG A 70 15.38 4.43 11.08
CA ARG A 70 15.91 3.23 11.76
C ARG A 70 16.93 2.47 10.92
N TYR A 71 16.77 2.42 9.60
CA TYR A 71 17.68 1.69 8.71
C TYR A 71 18.85 2.55 8.19
N HIS A 72 18.67 3.88 8.12
CA HIS A 72 19.64 4.82 7.53
C HIS A 72 19.83 6.12 8.34
N PRO A 73 20.20 6.07 9.64
CA PRO A 73 20.26 7.27 10.48
C PRO A 73 21.13 8.42 9.91
N PRO A 74 22.35 8.16 9.39
CA PRO A 74 23.20 9.23 8.83
C PRO A 74 22.59 9.90 7.58
N LYS A 75 21.82 9.16 6.77
CA LYS A 75 21.15 9.71 5.59
C LYS A 75 19.91 10.49 5.99
N PHE A 76 19.17 10.01 6.99
CA PHE A 76 18.02 10.73 7.52
C PHE A 76 18.41 12.10 8.04
N ARG A 77 19.53 12.21 8.77
CA ARG A 77 20.07 13.50 9.23
C ARG A 77 20.32 14.49 8.08
N LYS A 78 20.84 14.01 6.95
CA LYS A 78 21.02 14.84 5.74
C LYS A 78 19.71 15.30 5.13
N LEU A 79 18.63 14.51 5.26
CA LEU A 79 17.29 14.91 4.81
C LEU A 79 16.70 15.98 5.74
N GLU A 80 16.94 15.91 7.05
CA GLU A 80 16.51 16.93 8.02
C GLU A 80 17.21 18.28 7.82
N GLU A 81 18.45 18.26 7.32
CA GLU A 81 19.22 19.47 6.99
C GLU A 81 18.73 20.14 5.69
N GLN A 82 17.91 19.46 4.88
CA GLN A 82 17.35 20.02 3.65
C GLN A 82 16.04 20.76 3.93
N PRO A 83 15.80 21.92 3.28
CA PRO A 83 14.57 22.69 3.46
C PRO A 83 13.36 22.06 2.74
N SER A 84 13.58 21.08 1.87
CA SER A 84 12.53 20.43 1.08
C SER A 84 11.98 19.18 1.76
N PHE A 85 10.69 18.92 1.56
CA PHE A 85 10.08 17.66 1.99
C PHE A 85 10.79 16.45 1.37
N TYR A 86 11.07 15.44 2.19
CA TYR A 86 11.98 14.34 1.84
C TYR A 86 11.33 13.21 1.03
N LEU A 87 10.00 13.23 0.84
CA LEU A 87 9.29 12.29 -0.03
C LEU A 87 8.92 12.95 -1.35
N THR A 88 8.96 12.16 -2.43
CA THR A 88 8.64 12.61 -3.79
C THR A 88 7.67 11.65 -4.46
N GLY A 89 7.10 12.02 -5.61
CA GLY A 89 6.28 11.10 -6.42
C GLY A 89 6.98 9.76 -6.74
N ASN A 90 8.31 9.74 -6.81
CA ASN A 90 9.10 8.55 -7.11
C ASN A 90 9.50 7.73 -5.87
N SER A 91 9.22 8.22 -4.65
CA SER A 91 9.59 7.51 -3.42
C SER A 91 8.72 6.29 -3.15
N LEU A 92 7.45 6.30 -3.59
CA LEU A 92 6.59 5.12 -3.58
C LEU A 92 6.73 4.36 -4.90
N ASP A 93 7.47 3.25 -4.87
CA ASP A 93 7.76 2.46 -6.07
C ASP A 93 6.63 1.50 -6.45
N LYS A 94 6.02 0.87 -5.44
CA LYS A 94 4.96 -0.11 -5.65
C LYS A 94 4.09 -0.26 -4.43
N VAL A 95 2.78 -0.29 -4.63
CA VAL A 95 1.82 -0.84 -3.66
C VAL A 95 1.39 -2.21 -4.16
N LYS A 96 1.36 -3.18 -3.25
CA LYS A 96 0.77 -4.50 -3.49
C LYS A 96 -0.20 -4.79 -2.37
N VAL A 97 -1.47 -4.97 -2.71
CA VAL A 97 -2.47 -5.43 -1.76
C VAL A 97 -2.72 -6.92 -1.98
N LYS A 98 -2.88 -7.66 -0.90
CA LYS A 98 -3.31 -9.06 -0.90
C LYS A 98 -4.57 -9.16 -0.06
N VAL A 99 -5.68 -9.49 -0.71
CA VAL A 99 -6.96 -9.67 -0.04
C VAL A 99 -7.20 -11.16 0.21
N ASP A 100 -7.63 -11.45 1.43
CA ASP A 100 -8.16 -12.73 1.87
C ASP A 100 -9.60 -12.52 2.33
N ILE A 101 -10.58 -12.94 1.53
CA ILE A 101 -11.99 -12.86 1.91
C ILE A 101 -12.30 -14.12 2.74
N THR A 102 -12.36 -13.95 4.05
CA THR A 102 -12.44 -15.07 5.01
C THR A 102 -13.85 -15.48 5.37
N HIS A 103 -14.85 -14.64 5.07
CA HIS A 103 -16.25 -14.92 5.37
C HIS A 103 -17.17 -14.51 4.22
N PHE A 104 -18.14 -15.35 3.89
CA PHE A 104 -19.06 -15.16 2.75
C PHE A 104 -20.55 -15.20 3.14
N ASN A 105 -20.88 -15.17 4.43
CA ASN A 105 -22.26 -15.36 4.91
C ASN A 105 -22.91 -16.61 4.27
N ALA A 106 -24.13 -16.49 3.74
CA ALA A 106 -24.84 -17.56 3.05
C ALA A 106 -24.42 -17.73 1.57
N TYR A 107 -23.56 -16.84 1.04
CA TYR A 107 -23.14 -16.87 -0.35
C TYR A 107 -22.09 -17.95 -0.58
N ARG A 108 -22.21 -18.63 -1.72
CA ARG A 108 -21.26 -19.69 -2.12
C ARG A 108 -20.44 -19.21 -3.30
N TYR A 109 -19.12 -19.40 -3.18
CA TYR A 109 -18.19 -19.39 -4.29
C TYR A 109 -17.68 -20.82 -4.50
N ASP A 110 -17.51 -21.24 -5.76
CA ASP A 110 -16.94 -22.56 -6.07
C ASP A 110 -15.50 -22.62 -5.54
N HIS A 111 -15.12 -23.73 -4.90
CA HIS A 111 -13.77 -23.95 -4.39
C HIS A 111 -12.70 -23.82 -5.50
N LYS A 112 -13.03 -24.21 -6.74
CA LYS A 112 -12.11 -24.01 -7.89
C LYS A 112 -11.87 -22.54 -8.23
N SER A 113 -12.76 -21.65 -7.80
CA SER A 113 -12.62 -20.21 -8.00
C SER A 113 -11.78 -19.53 -6.91
N LEU A 114 -11.56 -20.18 -5.77
CA LEU A 114 -10.80 -19.67 -4.62
C LEU A 114 -9.28 -19.87 -4.73
N GLU A 115 -8.84 -20.84 -5.56
CA GLU A 115 -7.44 -21.14 -5.91
C GLU A 115 -6.93 -20.28 -7.08
#